data_AF-A0A972S3S7-F1
#
_entry.id   AF-A0A972S3S7-F1
#
_cell.length_a   1.000
_cell.length_b   1.000
_cell.length_c   1.000
_cell.angle_alpha   90.00
_cell.angle_beta   90.00
_cell.angle_gamma   90.00
#
_symmetry.space_group_name_H-M   'P 1'
#
loop_
_entity.id
_entity.type
_entity.pdbx_description
1 polymer ?
#
loop_
_entity_poly.entity_id
_entity_poly.type
_entity_poly.pdbx_seq_one_letter_code
_entity_poly.pdbx_strand_id
1 'polypeptide(L)'
;MSGFTKFIYNIINSRFKKFIVIVLTAVAFFASLMMFPTKLVLAKMLPGKSDNTYSIYIDTPTGSSIEQTREVAECVTDILKGEKEVTNMSIFYGQGIPLDYAGLVKGASMKQSENLAEISVNLTDKHKRDEPSFLMTQRLRPIIQSKCEKLIDGTVIKLIEQPSGPPTLASIVVEVQGDNLEESRDLSMKVAYILSKTEGLVDVDVMADDIFEKYKLVPNIDKVARSGLSIEQINNILYLAFEGMVIATKNSENHSDQIPIFLILNDKSKRLNDSSRDSIRSKLISLNLMNQKGMMVPLTEVVDIKKV
;
A
#
# COMPACT_ATOMS: atom_id res chain seq x y z
N MET A 1 68.97 4.84 -15.04
CA MET A 1 67.65 4.66 -15.71
C MET A 1 66.73 3.92 -14.77
N SER A 2 65.53 4.44 -14.47
CA SER A 2 64.59 3.79 -13.56
C SER A 2 64.16 2.43 -14.13
N GLY A 3 63.74 1.49 -13.27
CA GLY A 3 63.30 0.15 -13.70
C GLY A 3 62.17 0.21 -14.75
N PHE A 4 61.31 1.23 -14.66
CA PHE A 4 60.24 1.47 -15.62
C PHE A 4 60.77 1.90 -16.99
N THR A 5 61.78 2.77 -17.05
CA THR A 5 62.39 3.19 -18.33
C THR A 5 63.03 2.01 -19.05
N LYS A 6 63.68 1.11 -18.30
CA LYS A 6 64.33 -0.08 -18.85
C LYS A 6 63.31 -1.09 -19.38
N PHE A 7 62.16 -1.22 -18.71
CA PHE A 7 61.03 -2.05 -19.16
C PHE A 7 60.44 -1.56 -20.49
N ILE A 8 60.12 -0.26 -20.57
CA ILE A 8 59.59 0.35 -21.79
C ILE A 8 60.59 0.21 -22.96
N TYR A 9 61.87 0.49 -22.72
CA TYR A 9 62.91 0.39 -23.76
C TYR A 9 63.06 -1.05 -24.28
N ASN A 10 62.94 -2.05 -23.40
CA ASN A 10 62.99 -3.47 -23.77
C ASN A 10 61.80 -3.90 -24.65
N ILE A 11 60.63 -3.32 -24.44
CA ILE A 11 59.46 -3.52 -25.30
C ILE A 11 59.66 -2.83 -26.65
N ILE A 12 60.15 -1.58 -26.65
CA ILE A 12 60.30 -0.79 -27.87
C ILE A 12 61.41 -1.37 -28.79
N ASN A 13 62.46 -1.96 -28.24
CA ASN A 13 63.56 -2.46 -29.07
C ASN A 13 63.28 -3.82 -29.75
N SER A 14 62.26 -4.55 -29.30
CA SER A 14 61.89 -5.87 -29.85
C SER A 14 60.59 -5.82 -30.65
N ARG A 15 60.63 -6.15 -31.95
CA ARG A 15 59.41 -6.23 -32.80
C ARG A 15 58.38 -7.22 -32.26
N PHE A 16 58.81 -8.35 -31.71
CA PHE A 16 57.93 -9.36 -31.14
C PHE A 16 57.20 -8.86 -29.90
N LYS A 17 57.90 -8.17 -28.98
CA LYS A 17 57.28 -7.60 -27.78
C LYS A 17 56.31 -6.47 -28.11
N LYS A 18 56.63 -5.64 -29.11
CA LYS A 18 55.67 -4.64 -29.65
C LYS A 18 54.40 -5.31 -30.17
N PHE A 19 54.53 -6.37 -30.95
CA PHE A 19 53.40 -7.10 -31.50
C PHE A 19 52.53 -7.71 -30.39
N ILE A 20 53.13 -8.34 -29.37
CA ILE A 20 52.41 -8.85 -28.20
C ILE A 20 51.61 -7.74 -27.50
N VAL A 21 52.24 -6.58 -27.27
CA VAL A 21 51.55 -5.47 -26.61
C VAL A 21 50.34 -5.04 -27.43
N ILE A 22 50.49 -4.85 -28.75
CA ILE A 22 49.39 -4.47 -29.65
C ILE A 22 48.25 -5.51 -29.62
N VAL A 23 48.58 -6.80 -29.68
CA VAL A 23 47.58 -7.87 -29.62
C VAL A 23 46.88 -7.86 -28.27
N LEU A 24 47.60 -7.66 -27.17
CA LEU A 24 47.04 -7.63 -25.84
C LEU A 24 46.10 -6.42 -25.64
N THR A 25 46.45 -5.23 -26.15
CA THR A 25 45.54 -4.08 -26.14
C THR A 25 44.31 -4.32 -27.01
N ALA A 26 44.48 -4.91 -28.20
CA ALA A 26 43.35 -5.23 -29.07
C ALA A 26 42.39 -6.25 -28.41
N VAL A 27 42.93 -7.30 -27.79
CA VAL A 27 42.13 -8.28 -27.02
C VAL A 27 41.42 -7.61 -25.85
N ALA A 28 42.10 -6.76 -25.08
CA ALA A 28 41.48 -6.04 -23.97
C ALA A 28 40.34 -5.10 -24.44
N PHE A 29 40.51 -4.45 -25.60
CA PHE A 29 39.49 -3.59 -26.21
C PHE A 29 38.27 -4.38 -26.68
N PHE A 30 38.47 -5.49 -27.41
CA PHE A 30 37.34 -6.33 -27.84
C PHE A 30 36.69 -7.05 -26.66
N ALA A 31 37.46 -7.45 -25.64
CA ALA A 31 36.92 -8.02 -24.41
C ALA A 31 36.04 -7.01 -23.65
N SER A 32 36.45 -5.74 -23.54
CA SER A 32 35.62 -4.72 -22.88
C SER A 32 34.35 -4.41 -23.67
N LEU A 33 34.40 -4.38 -25.00
CA LEU A 33 33.21 -4.26 -25.85
C LEU A 33 32.28 -5.47 -25.72
N MET A 34 32.83 -6.68 -25.62
CA MET A 34 32.05 -7.91 -25.48
C MET A 34 31.35 -8.04 -24.12
N MET A 35 31.82 -7.35 -23.06
CA MET A 35 31.18 -7.42 -21.74
C MET A 35 29.70 -6.97 -21.73
N PHE A 36 29.32 -6.05 -22.62
CA PHE A 36 27.94 -5.56 -22.74
C PHE A 36 26.98 -6.61 -23.35
N PRO A 37 27.20 -7.14 -24.56
CA PRO A 37 26.29 -8.13 -25.16
C PRO A 37 26.29 -9.47 -24.40
N THR A 38 27.40 -9.85 -23.75
CA THR A 38 27.45 -11.09 -22.96
C THR A 38 26.80 -10.95 -21.58
N LYS A 39 26.29 -9.77 -21.22
CA LYS A 39 25.71 -9.46 -19.90
C LYS A 39 26.67 -9.73 -18.73
N LEU A 40 27.98 -9.71 -18.98
CA LEU A 40 29.00 -9.81 -17.92
C LEU A 40 28.98 -8.59 -17.01
N VAL A 41 28.64 -7.43 -17.58
CA VAL A 41 28.40 -6.18 -16.85
C VAL A 41 27.00 -5.70 -17.17
N LEU A 42 26.16 -5.62 -16.15
CA LEU A 42 24.79 -5.11 -16.29
C LEU A 42 24.81 -3.57 -16.24
N ALA A 43 24.10 -2.94 -17.17
CA ALA A 43 23.86 -1.50 -17.12
C ALA A 43 22.76 -1.19 -16.10
N LYS A 44 23.02 -0.23 -15.20
CA LYS A 44 22.03 0.30 -14.26
C LYS A 44 22.06 1.83 -14.35
N MET A 45 20.92 2.46 -14.61
CA MET A 45 20.87 3.92 -14.81
C MET A 45 21.19 4.71 -13.54
N LEU A 46 20.73 4.24 -12.37
CA LEU A 46 21.03 4.84 -11.08
C LEU A 46 21.42 3.76 -10.08
N PRO A 47 22.55 3.88 -9.38
CA PRO A 47 22.93 2.92 -8.34
C PRO A 47 21.94 2.97 -7.17
N GLY A 48 21.88 1.88 -6.39
CA GLY A 48 21.18 1.89 -5.12
C GLY A 48 21.82 2.91 -4.18
N LYS A 49 21.00 3.69 -3.47
CA LYS A 49 21.46 4.69 -2.52
C LYS A 49 21.23 4.18 -1.10
N SER A 50 22.27 4.23 -0.28
CA SER A 50 22.11 4.04 1.15
C SER A 50 21.46 5.28 1.74
N ASP A 51 20.37 5.10 2.47
CA ASP A 51 19.65 6.16 3.15
C ASP A 51 19.39 5.81 4.62
N ASN A 52 19.08 6.83 5.41
CA ASN A 52 18.80 6.68 6.85
C ASN A 52 17.35 6.28 7.12
N THR A 53 16.53 6.09 6.08
CA THR A 53 15.14 5.70 6.23
C THR A 53 14.66 4.90 5.01
N TYR A 54 13.69 4.04 5.26
CA TYR A 54 12.85 3.41 4.23
C TYR A 54 11.45 3.23 4.81
N SER A 55 10.50 2.95 3.93
CA SER A 55 9.09 2.80 4.30
C SER A 55 8.61 1.40 3.96
N ILE A 56 7.67 0.88 4.73
CA ILE A 56 7.00 -0.40 4.44
C ILE A 56 5.52 -0.12 4.27
N TYR A 57 4.96 -0.54 3.15
CA TYR A 57 3.53 -0.42 2.87
C TYR A 57 2.89 -1.80 3.05
N ILE A 58 1.76 -1.81 3.75
CA ILE A 58 0.98 -3.00 4.06
C ILE A 58 -0.43 -2.73 3.54
N ASP A 59 -0.81 -3.49 2.52
CA ASP A 59 -2.14 -3.45 1.93
C ASP A 59 -2.81 -4.80 2.27
N THR A 60 -3.72 -4.83 3.23
CA THR A 60 -4.59 -5.99 3.47
C THR A 60 -5.79 -5.96 2.51
N PRO A 61 -6.50 -7.07 2.29
CA PRO A 61 -7.63 -7.10 1.36
C PRO A 61 -8.67 -6.02 1.66
N THR A 62 -9.28 -5.44 0.63
CA THR A 62 -10.35 -4.46 0.79
C THR A 62 -11.48 -5.01 1.67
N GLY A 63 -11.89 -4.21 2.67
CA GLY A 63 -12.87 -4.61 3.68
C GLY A 63 -12.29 -5.27 4.94
N SER A 64 -10.96 -5.48 5.00
CA SER A 64 -10.28 -5.88 6.23
C SER A 64 -10.41 -4.80 7.30
N SER A 65 -10.56 -5.22 8.56
CA SER A 65 -10.66 -4.29 9.68
C SER A 65 -9.29 -3.73 10.07
N ILE A 66 -9.29 -2.59 10.76
CA ILE A 66 -8.08 -1.98 11.28
C ILE A 66 -7.30 -2.90 12.24
N GLU A 67 -7.99 -3.81 12.94
CA GLU A 67 -7.37 -4.83 13.79
C GLU A 67 -6.59 -5.87 12.98
N GLN A 68 -7.14 -6.34 11.86
CA GLN A 68 -6.46 -7.29 10.97
C GLN A 68 -5.22 -6.64 10.35
N THR A 69 -5.34 -5.39 9.89
CA THR A 69 -4.21 -4.61 9.41
C THR A 69 -3.15 -4.40 10.49
N ARG A 70 -3.59 -4.14 11.74
CA ARG A 70 -2.69 -4.01 12.89
C ARG A 70 -1.93 -5.30 13.18
N GLU A 71 -2.59 -6.45 13.13
CA GLU A 71 -1.96 -7.76 13.34
C GLU A 71 -0.81 -8.00 12.36
N VAL A 72 -1.02 -7.69 11.08
CA VAL A 72 0.03 -7.78 10.05
C VAL A 72 1.17 -6.80 10.35
N ALA A 73 0.86 -5.54 10.64
CA ALA A 73 1.87 -4.53 10.93
C ALA A 73 2.70 -4.85 12.18
N GLU A 74 2.07 -5.39 13.22
CA GLU A 74 2.76 -5.84 14.43
C GLU A 74 3.76 -6.96 14.10
N CYS A 75 3.35 -7.95 13.30
CA CYS A 75 4.27 -8.99 12.79
C CYS A 75 5.49 -8.39 12.07
N VAL A 76 5.27 -7.38 11.21
CA VAL A 76 6.37 -6.69 10.52
C VAL A 76 7.29 -6.02 11.54
N THR A 77 6.74 -5.25 12.48
CA THR A 77 7.55 -4.54 13.47
C THR A 77 8.31 -5.46 14.41
N ASP A 78 7.77 -6.63 14.75
CA ASP A 78 8.46 -7.60 15.59
C ASP A 78 9.68 -8.20 14.90
N ILE A 79 9.65 -8.38 13.57
CA ILE A 79 10.83 -8.75 12.79
C ILE A 79 11.85 -7.61 12.82
N LEU A 80 11.41 -6.37 12.61
CA LEU A 80 12.29 -5.20 12.56
C LEU A 80 12.94 -4.85 13.90
N LYS A 81 12.30 -5.15 15.04
CA LYS A 81 12.89 -5.00 16.38
C LYS A 81 14.16 -5.84 16.56
N GLY A 82 14.34 -6.90 15.77
CA GLY A 82 15.55 -7.72 15.76
C GLY A 82 16.74 -7.08 15.03
N GLU A 83 16.52 -6.02 14.25
CA GLU A 83 17.55 -5.38 13.43
C GLU A 83 18.27 -4.29 14.22
N LYS A 84 19.59 -4.49 14.44
CA LYS A 84 20.43 -3.57 15.25
C LYS A 84 20.47 -2.14 14.71
N GLU A 85 20.25 -2.01 13.42
CA GLU A 85 20.36 -0.76 12.69
C GLU A 85 19.07 0.05 12.70
N VAL A 86 17.95 -0.54 13.13
CA VAL A 86 16.67 0.17 13.29
C VAL A 86 16.70 0.96 14.59
N THR A 87 16.58 2.28 14.49
CA THR A 87 16.61 3.18 15.64
C THR A 87 15.22 3.43 16.21
N ASN A 88 14.24 3.67 15.34
CA ASN A 88 12.85 3.84 15.70
C ASN A 88 11.95 3.56 14.49
N MET A 89 10.67 3.36 14.77
CA MET A 89 9.63 3.12 13.77
C MET A 89 8.40 3.93 14.12
N SER A 90 7.76 4.51 13.10
CA SER A 90 6.47 5.18 13.22
C SER A 90 5.46 4.44 12.36
N ILE A 91 4.40 3.95 12.99
CA ILE A 91 3.36 3.16 12.32
C ILE A 91 2.12 4.03 12.13
N PHE A 92 1.58 4.02 10.93
CA PHE A 92 0.39 4.76 10.53
C PHE A 92 -0.67 3.75 10.11
N TYR A 93 -1.67 3.57 10.96
CA TYR A 93 -2.80 2.68 10.70
C TYR A 93 -3.92 3.45 10.01
N GLY A 94 -4.46 2.90 8.93
CA GLY A 94 -5.60 3.48 8.23
C GLY A 94 -5.26 4.67 7.33
N GLN A 95 -3.99 5.06 7.26
CA GLN A 95 -3.51 6.25 6.55
C GLN A 95 -2.06 6.09 6.10
N GLY A 96 -1.63 6.90 5.13
CA GLY A 96 -0.23 6.95 4.70
C GLY A 96 0.70 7.65 5.70
N ILE A 97 2.01 7.46 5.54
CA ILE A 97 3.04 8.23 6.25
C ILE A 97 2.98 9.72 5.87
N PRO A 98 3.47 10.63 6.75
CA PRO A 98 3.73 12.01 6.39
C PRO A 98 4.56 12.09 5.10
N LEU A 99 4.24 13.08 4.25
CA LEU A 99 4.81 13.19 2.90
C LEU A 99 6.34 13.26 2.93
N ASP A 100 6.97 12.17 2.51
CA ASP A 100 8.37 12.10 2.12
C ASP A 100 8.48 12.04 0.57
N TYR A 101 9.70 11.96 0.05
CA TYR A 101 9.92 11.95 -1.41
C TYR A 101 9.24 10.76 -2.11
N ALA A 102 9.18 9.59 -1.48
CA ALA A 102 8.55 8.41 -2.05
C ALA A 102 7.01 8.52 -1.97
N GLY A 103 6.49 8.96 -0.83
CA GLY A 103 5.08 9.15 -0.55
C GLY A 103 4.42 10.22 -1.43
N LEU A 104 5.16 11.26 -1.85
CA LEU A 104 4.66 12.25 -2.81
C LEU A 104 4.25 11.63 -4.15
N VAL A 105 5.04 10.70 -4.69
CA VAL A 105 4.73 10.07 -5.98
C VAL A 105 3.84 8.86 -5.83
N LYS A 106 3.92 8.15 -4.71
CA LYS A 106 3.06 6.99 -4.42
C LYS A 106 1.71 7.36 -3.79
N GLY A 107 1.40 8.65 -3.69
CA GLY A 107 0.08 9.13 -3.25
C GLY A 107 -0.23 8.87 -1.77
N ALA A 108 0.77 8.88 -0.89
CA ALA A 108 0.58 8.59 0.53
C ALA A 108 -0.50 9.48 1.19
N SER A 109 -0.62 10.74 0.77
CA SER A 109 -1.66 11.66 1.26
C SER A 109 -3.09 11.27 0.88
N MET A 110 -3.26 10.44 -0.17
CA MET A 110 -4.56 9.98 -0.65
C MET A 110 -4.96 8.64 -0.01
N LYS A 111 -4.04 7.99 0.71
CA LYS A 111 -4.31 6.73 1.38
C LYS A 111 -5.07 7.00 2.68
N GLN A 112 -6.35 6.61 2.68
CA GLN A 112 -7.19 6.66 3.86
C GLN A 112 -8.19 5.50 3.82
N SER A 113 -7.85 4.39 4.46
CA SER A 113 -8.71 3.20 4.54
C SER A 113 -8.19 2.22 5.60
N GLU A 114 -9.09 1.53 6.31
CA GLU A 114 -8.77 0.61 7.41
C GLU A 114 -7.87 -0.57 7.01
N ASN A 115 -7.90 -0.97 5.74
CA ASN A 115 -7.10 -2.05 5.18
C ASN A 115 -5.66 -1.65 4.83
N LEU A 116 -5.26 -0.40 5.12
CA LEU A 116 -3.93 0.12 4.80
C LEU A 116 -3.14 0.41 6.07
N ALA A 117 -1.85 0.10 6.06
CA ALA A 117 -0.90 0.62 7.04
C ALA A 117 0.44 0.93 6.38
N GLU A 118 1.10 1.98 6.87
CA GLU A 118 2.46 2.29 6.46
C GLU A 118 3.36 2.46 7.68
N ILE A 119 4.61 2.01 7.54
CA ILE A 119 5.62 2.05 8.58
C ILE A 119 6.80 2.87 8.06
N SER A 120 7.10 3.98 8.71
CA SER A 120 8.33 4.72 8.49
C SER A 120 9.42 4.15 9.40
N VAL A 121 10.48 3.61 8.81
CA VAL A 121 11.60 2.99 9.54
C VAL A 121 12.79 3.93 9.48
N ASN A 122 13.30 4.32 10.65
CA ASN A 122 14.51 5.13 10.76
C ASN A 122 15.70 4.26 11.15
N LEU A 123 16.80 4.43 10.42
CA LEU A 123 18.03 3.68 10.58
C LEU A 123 19.11 4.52 11.24
N THR A 124 20.15 3.84 11.70
CA THR A 124 21.44 4.46 12.05
C THR A 124 22.03 5.20 10.84
N ASP A 125 22.96 6.11 11.11
CA ASP A 125 23.58 6.93 10.06
C ASP A 125 24.26 6.05 8.98
N LYS A 126 23.90 6.28 7.72
CA LYS A 126 24.39 5.56 6.53
C LYS A 126 25.91 5.52 6.39
N HIS A 127 26.66 6.45 7.01
CA HIS A 127 28.12 6.47 6.98
C HIS A 127 28.76 5.66 8.10
N LYS A 128 27.98 5.21 9.09
CA LYS A 128 28.43 4.42 10.24
C LYS A 128 28.00 2.96 10.15
N ARG A 129 27.39 2.57 9.04
CA ARG A 129 26.73 1.28 8.86
C ARG A 129 27.36 0.51 7.71
N ASP A 130 27.65 -0.78 7.94
CA ASP A 130 28.31 -1.63 6.95
C ASP A 130 27.34 -2.09 5.84
N GLU A 131 26.13 -2.48 6.23
CA GLU A 131 25.08 -2.84 5.28
C GLU A 131 24.39 -1.56 4.77
N PRO A 132 24.20 -1.36 3.46
CA PRO A 132 23.37 -0.29 2.91
C PRO A 132 21.86 -0.54 3.12
N SER A 133 21.03 0.51 3.13
CA SER A 133 19.56 0.37 3.31
C SER A 133 18.94 -0.57 2.29
N PHE A 134 19.33 -0.46 1.02
CA PHE A 134 18.79 -1.28 -0.06
C PHE A 134 19.17 -2.77 0.00
N LEU A 135 20.29 -3.11 0.66
CA LEU A 135 20.65 -4.52 0.90
C LEU A 135 19.83 -5.08 2.06
N MET A 136 19.55 -4.26 3.08
CA MET A 136 18.70 -4.64 4.20
C MET A 136 17.27 -4.93 3.74
N THR A 137 16.66 -4.03 2.96
CA THR A 137 15.31 -4.23 2.40
C THR A 137 15.27 -5.48 1.52
N GLN A 138 16.28 -5.73 0.69
CA GLN A 138 16.38 -6.94 -0.14
C GLN A 138 16.45 -8.22 0.71
N ARG A 139 17.23 -8.21 1.80
CA ARG A 139 17.36 -9.33 2.73
C ARG A 139 16.09 -9.57 3.55
N LEU A 140 15.47 -8.51 4.05
CA LEU A 140 14.31 -8.56 4.94
C LEU A 140 13.02 -8.90 4.21
N ARG A 141 12.85 -8.45 2.97
CA ARG A 141 11.65 -8.65 2.16
C ARG A 141 11.13 -10.09 2.15
N PRO A 142 11.90 -11.12 1.76
CA PRO A 142 11.41 -12.50 1.77
C PRO A 142 11.06 -13.01 3.17
N ILE A 143 11.74 -12.52 4.22
CA ILE A 143 11.50 -12.91 5.61
C ILE A 143 10.16 -12.35 6.08
N ILE A 144 9.91 -11.06 5.81
CA ILE A 144 8.69 -10.36 6.16
C ILE A 144 7.50 -10.94 5.39
N GLN A 145 7.60 -11.03 4.06
CA GLN A 145 6.51 -11.52 3.21
C GLN A 145 6.13 -12.96 3.57
N SER A 146 7.11 -13.86 3.71
CA SER A 146 6.83 -15.27 4.01
C SER A 146 6.21 -15.53 5.39
N LYS A 147 6.35 -14.60 6.34
CA LYS A 147 5.79 -14.71 7.70
C LYS A 147 4.50 -13.92 7.87
N CYS A 148 4.47 -12.66 7.45
CA CYS A 148 3.40 -11.73 7.79
C CYS A 148 2.28 -11.70 6.75
N GLU A 149 2.54 -11.94 5.46
CA GLU A 149 1.45 -11.99 4.45
C GLU A 149 0.50 -13.18 4.65
N LYS A 150 0.94 -14.22 5.36
CA LYS A 150 0.12 -15.40 5.65
C LYS A 150 -0.88 -15.20 6.78
N LEU A 151 -0.75 -14.11 7.54
CA LEU A 151 -1.66 -13.83 8.67
C LEU A 151 -3.07 -13.52 8.15
N ILE A 152 -3.14 -12.72 7.09
CA ILE A 152 -4.38 -12.36 6.42
C ILE A 152 -4.22 -12.65 4.93
N ASP A 153 -4.96 -13.62 4.41
CA ASP A 153 -4.86 -14.04 3.01
C ASP A 153 -5.11 -12.88 2.04
N GLY A 154 -4.29 -12.76 1.00
CA GLY A 154 -4.35 -11.63 0.06
C GLY A 154 -3.66 -10.34 0.53
N THR A 155 -2.94 -10.36 1.65
CA THR A 155 -2.09 -9.24 2.08
C THR A 155 -0.90 -9.06 1.14
N VAL A 156 -0.57 -7.81 0.83
CA VAL A 156 0.63 -7.44 0.06
C VAL A 156 1.50 -6.51 0.89
N ILE A 157 2.76 -6.90 1.09
CA ILE A 157 3.75 -6.08 1.83
C ILE A 157 4.86 -5.63 0.88
N LYS A 158 5.05 -4.31 0.77
CA LYS A 158 6.03 -3.68 -0.13
C LYS A 158 7.07 -2.91 0.69
N LEU A 159 8.36 -3.10 0.38
CA LEU A 159 9.45 -2.35 1.01
C LEU A 159 9.92 -1.26 0.04
N ILE A 160 9.74 0.00 0.45
CA ILE A 160 9.92 1.19 -0.37
C ILE A 160 11.16 1.96 0.08
N GLU A 161 12.14 2.06 -0.80
CA GLU A 161 13.36 2.82 -0.59
C GLU A 161 13.22 4.27 -1.09
N GLN A 162 13.99 5.17 -0.50
CA GLN A 162 14.12 6.52 -1.05
C GLN A 162 14.87 6.48 -2.39
N PRO A 163 14.33 7.12 -3.45
CA PRO A 163 14.96 7.10 -4.75
C PRO A 163 16.27 7.89 -4.78
N SER A 164 17.23 7.42 -5.58
CA SER A 164 18.50 8.14 -5.85
C SER A 164 18.36 9.34 -6.78
N GLY A 165 17.19 9.51 -7.41
CA GLY A 165 16.90 10.54 -8.42
C GLY A 165 15.47 11.04 -8.32
N PRO A 166 14.92 11.66 -9.39
CA PRO A 166 13.54 12.11 -9.42
C PRO A 166 12.59 10.96 -9.06
N PRO A 167 11.52 11.23 -8.32
CA PRO A 167 10.64 10.18 -7.84
C PRO A 167 9.85 9.58 -9.03
N THR A 168 9.75 8.25 -9.04
CA THR A 168 9.04 7.47 -10.07
C THR A 168 8.02 6.56 -9.39
N LEU A 169 6.94 6.21 -10.10
CA LEU A 169 5.87 5.34 -9.56
C LEU A 169 6.40 3.94 -9.24
N ALA A 170 7.08 3.34 -10.22
CA ALA A 170 7.71 2.03 -10.16
C ALA A 170 8.86 1.95 -11.18
N SER A 171 9.68 0.91 -11.11
CA SER A 171 10.76 0.67 -12.09
C SER A 171 10.22 0.36 -13.49
N ILE A 172 9.05 -0.27 -13.57
CA ILE A 172 8.32 -0.55 -14.81
C ILE A 172 6.86 -0.16 -14.56
N VAL A 173 6.29 0.60 -15.47
CA VAL A 173 4.86 0.94 -15.49
C VAL A 173 4.31 0.50 -16.83
N VAL A 174 3.21 -0.26 -16.81
CA VAL A 174 2.46 -0.63 -18.01
C VAL A 174 1.11 0.03 -17.91
N GLU A 175 0.84 0.96 -18.82
CA GLU A 175 -0.45 1.64 -18.92
C GLU A 175 -1.35 0.86 -19.89
N VAL A 176 -2.51 0.43 -19.41
CA VAL A 176 -3.52 -0.26 -20.22
C VAL A 176 -4.67 0.70 -20.46
N GLN A 177 -4.91 1.05 -21.72
CA GLN A 177 -5.98 1.96 -22.14
C GLN A 177 -7.01 1.20 -22.99
N GLY A 178 -8.29 1.51 -22.78
CA GLY A 178 -9.39 0.96 -23.57
C GLY A 178 -10.72 1.62 -23.21
N ASP A 179 -11.67 1.61 -24.16
CA ASP A 179 -13.01 2.19 -23.97
C ASP A 179 -13.90 1.33 -23.06
N ASN A 180 -13.61 0.03 -22.97
CA ASN A 180 -14.28 -0.91 -22.08
C ASN A 180 -13.43 -1.14 -20.82
N LEU A 181 -13.95 -0.70 -19.66
CA LEU A 181 -13.28 -0.82 -18.37
C LEU A 181 -13.10 -2.28 -17.92
N GLU A 182 -14.07 -3.16 -18.20
CA GLU A 182 -13.98 -4.56 -17.79
C GLU A 182 -12.88 -5.29 -18.56
N GLU A 183 -12.79 -5.08 -19.88
CA GLU A 183 -11.74 -5.65 -20.72
C GLU A 183 -10.37 -5.08 -20.36
N SER A 184 -10.28 -3.77 -20.11
CA SER A 184 -9.03 -3.12 -19.69
C SER A 184 -8.52 -3.68 -18.36
N ARG A 185 -9.43 -3.97 -17.42
CA ARG A 185 -9.09 -4.61 -16.16
C ARG A 185 -8.61 -6.05 -16.35
N ASP A 186 -9.32 -6.86 -17.12
CA ASP A 186 -8.91 -8.26 -17.39
C ASP A 186 -7.54 -8.32 -18.06
N LEU A 187 -7.28 -7.43 -19.03
CA LEU A 187 -5.96 -7.31 -19.65
C LEU A 187 -4.89 -6.87 -18.64
N SER A 188 -5.19 -5.90 -17.78
CA SER A 188 -4.28 -5.45 -16.72
C SER A 188 -3.89 -6.58 -15.76
N MET A 189 -4.85 -7.41 -15.37
CA MET A 189 -4.60 -8.58 -14.51
C MET A 189 -3.73 -9.64 -15.22
N LYS A 190 -3.93 -9.87 -16.51
CA LYS A 190 -3.07 -10.76 -17.32
C LYS A 190 -1.64 -10.23 -17.41
N VAL A 191 -1.48 -8.93 -17.64
CA VAL A 191 -0.16 -8.28 -17.65
C VAL A 191 0.52 -8.41 -16.28
N ALA A 192 -0.20 -8.11 -15.19
CA ALA A 192 0.30 -8.25 -13.83
C ALA A 192 0.74 -9.69 -13.53
N TYR A 193 -0.04 -10.68 -13.98
CA TYR A 193 0.34 -12.09 -13.85
C TYR A 193 1.67 -12.39 -14.56
N ILE A 194 1.85 -11.95 -15.80
CA ILE A 194 3.11 -12.13 -16.55
C ILE A 194 4.29 -11.47 -15.82
N LEU A 195 4.11 -10.23 -15.36
CA LEU A 195 5.15 -9.51 -14.61
C LEU A 195 5.50 -10.23 -13.30
N SER A 196 4.50 -10.77 -12.57
CA SER A 196 4.72 -11.51 -11.32
C SER A 196 5.51 -12.81 -11.50
N LYS A 197 5.52 -13.38 -12.71
CA LYS A 197 6.28 -14.59 -13.07
C LYS A 197 7.65 -14.28 -13.68
N THR A 198 7.94 -13.01 -13.94
CA THR A 198 9.20 -12.60 -14.55
C THR A 198 10.29 -12.50 -13.49
N GLU A 199 11.38 -13.24 -13.69
CA GLU A 199 12.52 -13.24 -12.78
C GLU A 199 13.09 -11.82 -12.60
N GLY A 200 13.32 -11.42 -11.35
CA GLY A 200 13.87 -10.11 -11.00
C GLY A 200 12.84 -8.99 -10.80
N LEU A 201 11.55 -9.22 -11.11
CA LEU A 201 10.48 -8.28 -10.78
C LEU A 201 9.89 -8.59 -9.40
N VAL A 202 9.59 -7.54 -8.65
CA VAL A 202 9.00 -7.58 -7.31
C VAL A 202 7.95 -6.49 -7.18
N ASP A 203 7.07 -6.60 -6.17
CA ASP A 203 6.01 -5.63 -5.86
C ASP A 203 5.11 -5.31 -7.05
N VAL A 204 4.67 -6.34 -7.76
CA VAL A 204 3.73 -6.18 -8.88
C VAL A 204 2.36 -5.80 -8.34
N ASP A 205 1.85 -4.67 -8.80
CA ASP A 205 0.60 -4.08 -8.33
C ASP A 205 -0.23 -3.54 -9.49
N VAL A 206 -1.55 -3.53 -9.33
CA VAL A 206 -2.50 -3.00 -10.31
C VAL A 206 -3.21 -1.82 -9.67
N MET A 207 -2.99 -0.63 -10.22
CA MET A 207 -3.66 0.59 -9.76
C MET A 207 -5.12 0.62 -10.22
N ALA A 208 -5.97 -0.17 -9.57
CA ALA A 208 -7.40 -0.21 -9.82
C ALA A 208 -8.16 -0.50 -8.53
N ASP A 209 -9.37 0.05 -8.40
CA ASP A 209 -10.24 -0.23 -7.24
C ASP A 209 -10.61 -1.72 -7.20
N ASP A 210 -10.70 -2.28 -6.00
CA ASP A 210 -11.21 -3.63 -5.83
C ASP A 210 -12.71 -3.71 -6.13
N ILE A 211 -13.13 -4.83 -6.72
CA ILE A 211 -14.54 -5.13 -6.94
C ILE A 211 -15.06 -5.77 -5.66
N PHE A 212 -15.93 -5.06 -4.95
CA PHE A 212 -16.64 -5.59 -3.79
C PHE A 212 -18.13 -5.30 -3.91
N GLU A 213 -18.95 -6.20 -3.35
CA GLU A 213 -20.39 -6.03 -3.37
C GLU A 213 -20.81 -4.85 -2.49
N LYS A 214 -21.56 -3.91 -3.07
CA LYS A 214 -22.13 -2.80 -2.31
C LYS A 214 -23.64 -2.96 -2.23
N TYR A 215 -24.19 -2.57 -1.08
CA TYR A 215 -25.63 -2.53 -0.85
C TYR A 215 -26.07 -1.09 -0.61
N LYS A 216 -26.94 -0.58 -1.47
CA LYS A 216 -27.58 0.73 -1.31
C LYS A 216 -28.93 0.57 -0.62
N LEU A 217 -29.11 1.30 0.47
CA LEU A 217 -30.40 1.44 1.16
C LEU A 217 -31.19 2.56 0.49
N VAL A 218 -32.34 2.22 -0.10
CA VAL A 218 -33.18 3.15 -0.85
C VAL A 218 -34.53 3.29 -0.16
N PRO A 219 -34.81 4.43 0.51
CA PRO A 219 -36.13 4.69 1.06
C PRO A 219 -37.20 4.77 -0.04
N ASN A 220 -38.30 4.04 0.15
CA ASN A 220 -39.46 4.09 -0.73
C ASN A 220 -40.39 5.23 -0.31
N ILE A 221 -40.26 6.38 -0.98
CA ILE A 221 -40.95 7.63 -0.61
C ILE A 221 -42.47 7.44 -0.43
N ASP A 222 -43.11 6.67 -1.31
CA ASP A 222 -44.56 6.42 -1.22
C ASP A 222 -44.95 5.60 0.00
N LYS A 223 -44.13 4.61 0.38
CA LYS A 223 -44.38 3.81 1.60
C LYS A 223 -44.07 4.60 2.86
N VAL A 224 -43.02 5.42 2.84
CA VAL A 224 -42.68 6.33 3.94
C VAL A 224 -43.83 7.28 4.23
N ALA A 225 -44.33 7.96 3.20
CA ALA A 225 -45.45 8.90 3.32
C ALA A 225 -46.73 8.21 3.81
N ARG A 226 -47.09 7.05 3.22
CA ARG A 226 -48.28 6.27 3.65
C ARG A 226 -48.17 5.75 5.09
N SER A 227 -46.96 5.46 5.54
CA SER A 227 -46.69 5.01 6.92
C SER A 227 -46.68 6.17 7.93
N GLY A 228 -46.79 7.43 7.49
CA GLY A 228 -46.76 8.60 8.36
C GLY A 228 -45.39 8.86 8.99
N LEU A 229 -44.31 8.49 8.29
CA LEU A 229 -42.92 8.73 8.66
C LEU A 229 -42.33 9.86 7.82
N SER A 230 -41.31 10.54 8.34
CA SER A 230 -40.49 11.47 7.55
C SER A 230 -39.21 10.80 7.02
N ILE A 231 -38.72 11.30 5.88
CA ILE A 231 -37.43 10.84 5.32
C ILE A 231 -36.28 11.16 6.27
N GLU A 232 -36.35 12.29 6.98
CA GLU A 232 -35.37 12.67 8.00
C GLU A 232 -35.29 11.66 9.14
N GLN A 233 -36.45 11.20 9.66
CA GLN A 233 -36.49 10.17 10.71
C GLN A 233 -35.80 8.88 10.25
N ILE A 234 -36.01 8.49 8.99
CA ILE A 234 -35.38 7.29 8.40
C ILE A 234 -33.87 7.49 8.25
N ASN A 235 -33.43 8.64 7.77
CA ASN A 235 -32.00 8.92 7.65
C ASN A 235 -31.33 8.90 9.03
N ASN A 236 -31.91 9.59 10.02
CA ASN A 236 -31.34 9.66 11.37
C ASN A 236 -31.20 8.29 12.03
N ILE A 237 -32.22 7.41 11.92
CA ILE A 237 -32.13 6.07 12.50
C ILE A 237 -31.12 5.18 11.74
N LEU A 238 -30.99 5.33 10.42
CA LEU A 238 -30.01 4.60 9.64
C LEU A 238 -28.58 5.05 9.99
N TYR A 239 -28.33 6.35 10.06
CA TYR A 239 -27.04 6.89 10.50
C TYR A 239 -26.72 6.42 11.93
N LEU A 240 -27.65 6.56 12.88
CA LEU A 240 -27.47 6.08 14.25
C LEU A 240 -27.15 4.58 14.29
N ALA A 241 -27.79 3.79 13.43
CA ALA A 241 -27.66 2.35 13.40
C ALA A 241 -26.32 1.84 12.87
N PHE A 242 -25.69 2.57 11.92
CA PHE A 242 -24.48 2.14 11.22
C PHE A 242 -23.24 2.98 11.58
N GLU A 243 -23.36 4.30 11.66
CA GLU A 243 -22.23 5.21 11.89
C GLU A 243 -22.27 5.83 13.30
N GLY A 244 -23.44 6.29 13.71
CA GLY A 244 -23.66 7.21 14.83
C GLY A 244 -23.98 8.62 14.36
N MET A 245 -24.33 9.51 15.29
CA MET A 245 -24.54 10.91 14.98
C MET A 245 -24.20 11.83 16.15
N VAL A 246 -23.75 13.05 15.84
CA VAL A 246 -23.59 14.11 16.85
C VAL A 246 -24.98 14.63 17.21
N ILE A 247 -25.33 14.61 18.50
CA ILE A 247 -26.66 15.05 18.98
C ILE A 247 -26.62 16.40 19.71
N ALA A 248 -25.44 16.77 20.22
CA ALA A 248 -25.22 18.03 20.92
C ALA A 248 -23.72 18.31 20.97
N THR A 249 -23.34 19.52 21.40
CA THR A 249 -21.97 19.87 21.73
C THR A 249 -21.89 20.39 23.15
N LYS A 250 -20.79 20.07 23.83
CA LYS A 250 -20.44 20.61 25.14
C LYS A 250 -19.36 21.66 24.96
N ASN A 251 -19.68 22.89 25.32
CA ASN A 251 -18.71 23.98 25.41
C ASN A 251 -18.13 23.97 26.83
N SER A 252 -16.83 23.72 26.96
CA SER A 252 -16.15 23.68 28.25
C SER A 252 -15.28 24.93 28.41
N GLU A 253 -15.31 25.57 29.57
CA GLU A 253 -14.52 26.80 29.82
C GLU A 253 -13.02 26.61 29.61
N ASN A 254 -12.51 25.39 29.80
CA ASN A 254 -11.09 25.05 29.69
C ASN A 254 -10.67 24.53 28.29
N HIS A 255 -11.58 24.51 27.32
CA HIS A 255 -11.28 24.04 25.96
C HIS A 255 -11.81 25.04 24.94
N SER A 256 -10.95 25.45 24.01
CA SER A 256 -11.33 26.38 22.94
C SER A 256 -12.27 25.75 21.91
N ASP A 257 -12.25 24.42 21.78
CA ASP A 257 -13.06 23.67 20.81
C ASP A 257 -14.33 23.08 21.45
N GLN A 258 -15.40 23.01 20.65
CA GLN A 258 -16.65 22.37 21.06
C GLN A 258 -16.47 20.84 21.08
N ILE A 259 -16.86 20.20 22.18
CA ILE A 259 -16.77 18.74 22.32
C ILE A 259 -18.09 18.12 21.85
N PRO A 260 -18.13 17.35 20.74
CA PRO A 260 -19.36 16.72 20.28
C PRO A 260 -19.79 15.60 21.22
N ILE A 261 -21.08 15.55 21.54
CA ILE A 261 -21.74 14.43 22.20
C ILE A 261 -22.24 13.51 21.09
N PHE A 262 -21.58 12.37 20.93
CA PHE A 262 -21.84 11.40 19.86
C PHE A 262 -22.74 10.27 20.37
N LEU A 263 -23.87 10.06 19.71
CA LEU A 263 -24.80 8.98 20.01
C LEU A 263 -24.58 7.82 19.03
N ILE A 264 -24.36 6.63 19.57
CA ILE A 264 -24.21 5.37 18.82
C ILE A 264 -25.00 4.26 19.50
N LEU A 265 -25.39 3.26 18.71
CA LEU A 265 -25.84 2.00 19.28
C LEU A 265 -24.67 1.27 19.96
N ASN A 266 -24.97 0.40 20.93
CA ASN A 266 -23.97 -0.47 21.53
C ASN A 266 -23.35 -1.42 20.47
N ASP A 267 -22.14 -1.91 20.72
CA ASP A 267 -21.39 -2.71 19.73
C ASP A 267 -22.16 -3.93 19.22
N LYS A 268 -22.88 -4.62 20.12
CA LYS A 268 -23.68 -5.81 19.76
C LYS A 268 -24.79 -5.49 18.79
N SER A 269 -25.43 -4.33 18.92
CA SER A 269 -26.51 -3.92 18.02
C SER A 269 -25.95 -3.25 16.78
N LYS A 270 -24.85 -2.49 16.89
CA LYS A 270 -24.22 -1.73 15.80
C LYS A 270 -23.61 -2.65 14.74
N ARG A 271 -22.81 -3.63 15.16
CA ARG A 271 -22.05 -4.52 14.27
C ARG A 271 -22.97 -5.42 13.45
N LEU A 272 -22.58 -5.65 12.20
CA LEU A 272 -23.14 -6.72 11.38
C LEU A 272 -22.33 -7.99 11.62
N ASN A 273 -22.98 -9.14 11.52
CA ASN A 273 -22.29 -10.43 11.61
C ASN A 273 -21.44 -10.72 10.37
N ASP A 274 -21.93 -10.27 9.20
CA ASP A 274 -21.25 -10.34 7.92
C ASP A 274 -21.76 -9.22 6.99
N SER A 275 -21.14 -9.10 5.82
CA SER A 275 -21.52 -8.13 4.78
C SER A 275 -22.67 -8.61 3.89
N SER A 276 -23.43 -9.63 4.28
CA SER A 276 -24.51 -10.19 3.45
C SER A 276 -25.76 -9.31 3.46
N ARG A 277 -26.55 -9.43 2.39
CA ARG A 277 -27.87 -8.82 2.30
C ARG A 277 -28.80 -9.22 3.46
N ASP A 278 -28.68 -10.46 3.94
CA ASP A 278 -29.55 -11.00 5.00
C ASP A 278 -29.19 -10.43 6.37
N SER A 279 -27.90 -10.20 6.65
CA SER A 279 -27.45 -9.47 7.83
C SER A 279 -27.96 -8.03 7.84
N ILE A 280 -27.86 -7.33 6.70
CA ILE A 280 -28.40 -5.97 6.55
C ILE A 280 -29.93 -5.98 6.73
N ARG A 281 -30.63 -6.96 6.14
CA ARG A 281 -32.09 -7.09 6.30
C ARG A 281 -32.48 -7.32 7.75
N SER A 282 -31.81 -8.25 8.44
CA SER A 282 -32.05 -8.56 9.86
C SER A 282 -31.85 -7.34 10.75
N LYS A 283 -30.81 -6.55 10.46
CA LYS A 283 -30.56 -5.26 11.10
C LYS A 283 -31.72 -4.29 10.88
N LEU A 284 -32.22 -4.13 9.65
CA LEU A 284 -33.36 -3.26 9.36
C LEU A 284 -34.67 -3.74 10.04
N ILE A 285 -34.86 -5.05 10.23
CA ILE A 285 -36.03 -5.59 10.96
C ILE A 285 -36.00 -5.16 12.43
N SER A 286 -34.81 -5.12 13.03
CA SER A 286 -34.63 -4.70 14.43
C SER A 286 -34.90 -3.22 14.67
N LEU A 287 -34.89 -2.40 13.61
CA LEU A 287 -35.05 -0.96 13.68
C LEU A 287 -36.49 -0.58 13.39
N ASN A 288 -37.18 -0.10 14.43
CA ASN A 288 -38.56 0.33 14.35
C ASN A 288 -38.67 1.84 14.60
N LEU A 289 -39.45 2.52 13.76
CA LEU A 289 -39.77 3.95 13.93
C LEU A 289 -41.24 4.11 14.32
N MET A 290 -41.49 4.94 15.32
CA MET A 290 -42.86 5.34 15.67
C MET A 290 -43.36 6.39 14.67
N ASN A 291 -44.50 6.14 14.04
CA ASN A 291 -45.13 7.12 13.16
C ASN A 291 -46.00 8.12 13.93
N GLN A 292 -46.51 9.13 13.22
CA GLN A 292 -47.40 10.16 13.79
C GLN A 292 -48.70 9.60 14.42
N LYS A 293 -49.07 8.35 14.11
CA LYS A 293 -50.25 7.65 14.65
C LYS A 293 -49.92 6.78 15.86
N GLY A 294 -48.68 6.80 16.35
CA GLY A 294 -48.21 5.99 17.48
C GLY A 294 -47.92 4.52 17.15
N MET A 295 -47.94 4.13 15.87
CA MET A 295 -47.63 2.76 15.44
C MET A 295 -46.14 2.62 15.16
N MET A 296 -45.55 1.49 15.59
CA MET A 296 -44.18 1.13 15.27
C MET A 296 -44.12 0.50 13.87
N VAL A 297 -43.30 1.08 13.00
CA VAL A 297 -43.09 0.62 11.63
C VAL A 297 -41.64 0.15 11.47
N PRO A 298 -41.40 -1.12 11.12
CA PRO A 298 -40.05 -1.61 10.87
C PRO A 298 -39.47 -1.01 9.59
N LEU A 299 -38.16 -0.71 9.60
CA LEU A 299 -37.51 -0.08 8.45
C LEU A 299 -37.56 -0.93 7.18
N THR A 300 -37.64 -2.26 7.29
CA THR A 300 -37.77 -3.15 6.12
C THR A 300 -39.03 -2.92 5.30
N GLU A 301 -40.08 -2.32 5.86
CA GLU A 301 -41.30 -2.01 5.11
C GLU A 301 -41.12 -0.80 4.19
N VAL A 302 -40.21 0.11 4.56
CA VAL A 302 -40.06 1.42 3.94
C VAL A 302 -38.69 1.64 3.27
N VAL A 303 -37.72 0.75 3.48
CA VAL A 303 -36.38 0.81 2.87
C VAL A 303 -36.10 -0.46 2.06
N ASP A 304 -35.77 -0.27 0.79
CA ASP A 304 -35.35 -1.34 -0.11
C ASP A 304 -33.83 -1.49 -0.12
N ILE A 305 -33.33 -2.72 -0.10
CA ILE A 305 -31.91 -3.03 -0.24
C ILE A 305 -31.63 -3.36 -1.71
N LYS A 306 -30.80 -2.56 -2.39
CA LYS A 306 -30.37 -2.78 -3.78
C LYS A 306 -28.89 -3.10 -3.84
N LYS A 307 -28.50 -4.18 -4.53
CA LYS A 307 -27.11 -4.47 -4.85
C LYS A 307 -26.64 -3.50 -5.94
N VAL A 308 -25.45 -2.92 -5.78
CA VAL A 308 -24.82 -1.96 -6.70
C VAL A 308 -23.39 -2.41 -6.97
#